data_AF-A0A517TQR1-F1
#
_entry.id   AF-A0A517TQR1-F1
#
_cell.length_a   1.000
_cell.length_b   1.000
_cell.length_c   1.000
_cell.angle_alpha   90.00
_cell.angle_beta   90.00
_cell.angle_gamma   90.00
#
_symmetry.space_group_name_H-M   'P 1'
#
loop_
_entity.id
_entity.type
_entity.pdbx_description
1 polymer ?
#
loop_
_entity_poly.entity_id
_entity_poly.type
_entity_poly.pdbx_seq_one_letter_code
_entity_poly.pdbx_strand_id
1 'polypeptide(L)'
;MRSTPIPTRCVLALLAAPLWLTGCAEGPVKPDPAKVAALQERFVLEVEPADALSPLDWREQQTAEEGPVEVSATLDSAEEEAEASDDGRAVFIGRVGGMPDPFEKGLEPNFPWRDGKTVFFLVDAATADEFTDHLAEQDEDHAANCPFCAAHAANKLSAVATVIFPDESDEAASIDARDVFGLKEGELVVVRGEPTVLGDLLVVKADGLFRRE
;
A
#
# COMPACT_ATOMS: atom_id res chain seq x y z
N MET A 1 -6.45 -7.09 -94.67
CA MET A 1 -7.22 -7.53 -93.48
C MET A 1 -7.17 -6.42 -92.46
N ARG A 2 -8.26 -5.66 -92.27
CA ARG A 2 -8.38 -4.50 -91.37
C ARG A 2 -9.73 -4.54 -90.66
N SER A 3 -9.75 -4.02 -89.43
CA SER A 3 -10.92 -3.59 -88.62
C SER A 3 -11.86 -4.70 -88.12
N THR A 4 -12.37 -4.73 -86.89
CA THR A 4 -12.40 -3.79 -85.73
C THR A 4 -12.97 -4.54 -84.51
N PRO A 5 -12.79 -4.07 -83.26
CA PRO A 5 -13.18 -4.81 -82.04
C PRO A 5 -14.23 -4.10 -81.12
N ILE A 6 -14.67 -4.84 -80.07
CA ILE A 6 -15.30 -4.44 -78.77
C ILE A 6 -16.82 -4.07 -78.83
N PRO A 7 -17.69 -4.18 -77.77
CA PRO A 7 -17.57 -4.62 -76.33
C PRO A 7 -18.61 -5.71 -75.92
N THR A 8 -18.69 -6.24 -74.68
CA THR A 8 -19.53 -5.66 -73.60
C THR A 8 -19.65 -6.64 -72.40
N ARG A 9 -19.26 -6.16 -71.19
CA ARG A 9 -19.84 -6.34 -69.82
C ARG A 9 -20.18 -7.77 -69.31
N CYS A 10 -20.07 -8.14 -68.03
CA CYS A 10 -20.29 -7.44 -66.75
C CYS A 10 -19.41 -8.12 -65.68
N VAL A 11 -18.64 -7.32 -64.95
CA VAL A 11 -18.03 -7.71 -63.68
C VAL A 11 -19.07 -7.47 -62.59
N LEU A 12 -19.40 -8.49 -61.80
CA LEU A 12 -20.19 -8.35 -60.58
C LEU A 12 -19.36 -8.91 -59.43
N ALA A 13 -18.65 -8.01 -58.75
CA ALA A 13 -17.92 -8.29 -57.53
C ALA A 13 -18.86 -8.11 -56.34
N LEU A 14 -19.18 -9.21 -55.65
CA LEU A 14 -19.86 -9.23 -54.37
C LEU A 14 -18.84 -8.86 -53.27
N LEU A 15 -18.84 -7.60 -52.86
CA LEU A 15 -18.14 -7.09 -51.69
C LEU A 15 -18.91 -7.51 -50.43
N ALA A 16 -18.41 -8.53 -49.74
CA ALA A 16 -18.81 -8.85 -48.37
C ALA A 16 -18.15 -7.83 -47.43
N ALA A 17 -18.94 -6.94 -46.85
CA ALA A 17 -18.49 -6.00 -45.82
C ALA A 17 -18.26 -6.74 -44.50
N PRO A 18 -17.06 -6.73 -43.91
CA PRO A 18 -16.88 -7.21 -42.55
C PRO A 18 -17.49 -6.19 -41.59
N LEU A 19 -18.50 -6.61 -40.84
CA LEU A 19 -19.02 -5.93 -39.65
C LEU A 19 -17.92 -5.97 -38.58
N TRP A 20 -17.11 -4.92 -38.52
CA TRP A 20 -16.17 -4.70 -37.43
C TRP A 20 -16.98 -4.23 -36.22
N LEU A 21 -17.37 -5.19 -35.38
CA LEU A 21 -17.79 -4.91 -34.00
C LEU A 21 -16.53 -4.45 -33.24
N THR A 22 -16.21 -3.16 -33.35
CA THR A 22 -15.26 -2.50 -32.45
C THR A 22 -15.92 -2.45 -31.08
N GLY A 23 -15.71 -3.48 -30.27
CA GLY A 23 -15.92 -3.39 -28.83
C GLY A 23 -14.93 -2.37 -28.30
N CYS A 24 -15.44 -1.19 -27.92
CA CYS A 24 -14.71 -0.30 -27.03
C CYS A 24 -14.47 -1.10 -25.75
N ALA A 25 -13.24 -1.60 -25.59
CA ALA A 25 -12.76 -2.09 -24.32
C ALA A 25 -12.74 -0.88 -23.39
N GLU A 26 -13.80 -0.74 -22.60
CA GLU A 26 -13.87 0.20 -21.48
C GLU A 26 -12.80 -0.25 -20.48
N GLY A 27 -11.58 0.25 -20.66
CA GLY A 27 -10.48 0.01 -19.74
C GLY A 27 -10.84 0.56 -18.36
N PRO A 28 -10.10 0.15 -17.31
CA PRO A 28 -10.33 0.65 -15.95
C PRO A 28 -10.41 2.18 -15.96
N VAL A 29 -11.53 2.71 -15.46
CA VAL A 29 -11.79 4.15 -15.42
C VAL A 29 -10.73 4.79 -14.52
N LYS A 30 -9.89 5.64 -15.11
CA LYS A 30 -8.89 6.39 -14.33
C LYS A 30 -9.61 7.25 -13.28
N PRO A 31 -9.08 7.33 -12.05
CA PRO A 31 -9.68 8.17 -11.03
C PRO A 31 -9.69 9.64 -11.44
N ASP A 32 -10.63 10.39 -10.88
CA ASP A 32 -10.76 11.82 -11.12
C ASP A 32 -9.47 12.54 -10.68
N PRO A 33 -8.75 13.21 -11.61
CA PRO A 33 -7.48 13.86 -11.29
C PRO A 33 -7.62 14.94 -10.22
N ALA A 34 -8.79 15.60 -10.11
CA ALA A 34 -9.01 16.60 -9.07
C ALA A 34 -9.05 15.98 -7.67
N LYS A 35 -9.65 14.79 -7.54
CA LYS A 35 -9.70 14.07 -6.26
C LYS A 35 -8.33 13.51 -5.88
N VAL A 36 -7.58 13.00 -6.86
CA VAL A 36 -6.20 12.56 -6.65
C VAL A 36 -5.34 13.73 -6.15
N ALA A 37 -5.39 14.88 -6.83
CA ALA A 37 -4.63 16.05 -6.44
C ALA A 37 -4.99 16.55 -5.03
N ALA A 38 -6.27 16.55 -4.66
CA ALA A 38 -6.71 16.95 -3.32
C ALA A 38 -6.19 16.02 -2.22
N LEU A 39 -6.16 14.70 -2.46
CA LEU A 39 -5.57 13.74 -1.51
C LEU A 39 -4.04 13.90 -1.42
N GLN A 40 -3.37 14.12 -2.54
CA GLN A 40 -1.93 14.38 -2.56
C GLN A 40 -1.57 15.65 -1.78
N GLU A 41 -2.27 16.76 -2.03
CA GLU A 41 -2.06 18.03 -1.32
C GLU A 41 -2.29 17.89 0.19
N ARG A 42 -3.26 17.07 0.60
CA ARG A 42 -3.58 16.86 2.01
C ARG A 42 -2.56 15.99 2.73
N PHE A 43 -2.08 14.92 2.08
CA PHE A 43 -1.37 13.85 2.77
C PHE A 43 0.12 13.75 2.41
N VAL A 44 0.56 14.23 1.25
CA VAL A 44 1.98 14.14 0.87
C VAL A 44 2.77 15.21 1.61
N LEU A 45 3.73 14.77 2.42
CA LEU A 45 4.63 15.64 3.16
C LEU A 45 5.84 16.00 2.29
N GLU A 46 6.25 17.27 2.31
CA GLU A 46 7.47 17.74 1.63
C GLU A 46 8.75 17.43 2.41
N VAL A 47 8.63 17.34 3.73
CA VAL A 47 9.74 17.12 4.66
C VAL A 47 9.47 15.85 5.43
N GLU A 48 10.51 15.04 5.60
CA GLU A 48 10.44 13.84 6.40
C GLU A 48 10.17 14.19 7.88
N PRO A 49 9.12 13.62 8.51
CA PRO A 49 8.89 13.80 9.93
C PRO A 49 9.97 13.11 10.76
N ALA A 50 10.36 13.74 11.87
CA ALA A 50 11.34 13.19 12.80
C ALA A 50 10.77 11.99 13.58
N ASP A 51 11.66 11.30 14.30
CA ASP A 51 11.29 10.29 15.31
C ASP A 51 10.45 9.12 14.78
N ALA A 52 10.68 8.75 13.51
CA ALA A 52 10.01 7.61 12.90
C ALA A 52 10.44 6.28 13.54
N LEU A 53 9.46 5.48 13.96
CA LEU A 53 9.65 4.16 14.55
C LEU A 53 9.10 3.08 13.62
N SER A 54 9.63 1.85 13.68
CA SER A 54 8.97 0.75 12.98
C SER A 54 7.63 0.39 13.67
N PRO A 55 6.69 -0.26 12.96
CA PRO A 55 5.49 -0.79 13.59
C PRO A 55 5.78 -1.68 14.81
N LEU A 56 6.87 -2.44 14.77
CA LEU A 56 7.28 -3.32 15.87
C LEU A 56 7.85 -2.52 17.04
N ASP A 57 8.80 -1.62 16.80
CA ASP A 57 9.42 -0.78 17.84
C ASP A 57 8.37 0.06 18.58
N TRP A 58 7.40 0.61 17.85
CA TRP A 58 6.31 1.38 18.46
C TRP A 58 5.49 0.52 19.44
N ARG A 59 5.18 -0.73 19.08
CA ARG A 59 4.44 -1.65 19.98
C ARG A 59 5.24 -2.04 21.20
N GLU A 60 6.55 -2.25 21.03
CA GLU A 60 7.44 -2.57 22.15
C GLU A 60 7.49 -1.41 23.15
N GLN A 61 7.53 -0.16 22.67
CA GLN A 61 7.47 1.03 23.52
C GLN A 61 6.16 1.11 24.30
N GLN A 62 5.00 0.91 23.63
CA GLN A 62 3.70 0.92 24.30
C GLN A 62 3.62 -0.14 25.42
N THR A 63 4.19 -1.33 25.19
CA THR A 63 4.19 -2.41 26.20
C THR A 63 5.11 -2.09 27.39
N ALA A 64 6.23 -1.40 27.13
CA ALA A 64 7.19 -1.02 28.17
C ALA A 64 6.64 0.09 29.09
N GLU A 65 5.88 1.04 28.53
CA GLU A 65 5.22 2.10 29.28
C GLU A 65 4.06 1.58 30.15
N GLU A 66 3.41 0.49 29.74
CA GLU A 66 2.39 -0.23 30.52
C GLU A 66 2.98 -1.20 31.57
N GLY A 67 4.27 -1.08 31.90
CA GLY A 67 4.95 -1.88 32.92
C GLY A 67 4.17 -1.96 34.25
N PRO A 68 4.35 -3.04 35.04
CA PRO A 68 3.60 -3.24 36.28
C PRO A 68 3.77 -2.01 37.15
N VAL A 69 2.66 -1.46 37.66
CA VAL A 69 2.65 -0.35 38.62
C VAL A 69 3.40 -0.80 39.88
N GLU A 70 4.72 -0.71 39.86
CA GLU A 70 5.54 -0.80 41.05
C GLU A 70 5.37 0.52 41.77
N VAL A 71 4.51 0.50 42.79
CA VAL A 71 4.39 1.56 43.79
C VAL A 71 5.70 1.61 44.57
N SER A 72 6.71 2.25 43.99
CA SER A 72 7.99 2.55 44.64
C SER A 72 8.15 4.06 44.67
N ALA A 73 7.98 4.60 45.86
CA ALA A 73 8.16 6.01 46.16
C ALA A 73 9.59 6.49 45.88
N THR A 74 9.68 7.81 45.65
CA THR A 74 10.80 8.74 45.87
C THR A 74 11.90 8.92 44.80
N LEU A 75 11.80 10.11 44.20
CA LEU A 75 12.77 11.22 44.16
C LEU A 75 13.89 11.25 43.09
N ASP A 76 13.76 12.29 42.27
CA ASP A 76 14.82 13.21 41.80
C ASP A 76 15.81 12.68 40.76
N SER A 77 15.49 12.88 39.48
CA SER A 77 16.47 13.26 38.45
C SER A 77 15.78 13.95 37.28
N ALA A 78 16.27 15.15 37.02
CA ALA A 78 15.81 16.13 36.06
C ALA A 78 16.10 15.77 34.60
N GLU A 79 15.10 16.03 33.77
CA GLU A 79 15.17 16.75 32.49
C GLU A 79 16.00 16.14 31.35
N GLU A 80 15.32 15.39 30.48
CA GLU A 80 15.41 15.62 29.03
C GLU A 80 13.99 15.59 28.48
N GLU A 81 13.40 16.78 28.33
CA GLU A 81 12.09 16.98 27.72
C GLU A 81 12.23 16.67 26.22
N ALA A 82 11.97 15.42 25.84
CA ALA A 82 11.48 15.15 24.51
C ALA A 82 10.12 15.86 24.41
N GLU A 83 10.04 16.88 23.56
CA GLU A 83 8.79 17.54 23.15
C GLU A 83 7.95 16.51 22.37
N ALA A 84 7.44 15.49 23.08
CA ALA A 84 6.35 14.67 22.62
C ALA A 84 5.13 15.58 22.63
N SER A 85 4.81 16.12 21.46
CA SER A 85 3.46 16.62 21.22
C SER A 85 2.50 15.44 21.44
N ASP A 86 1.97 15.36 22.65
CA ASP A 86 0.93 14.42 23.11
C ASP A 86 -0.40 14.74 22.44
N ASP A 87 -0.43 14.67 21.10
CA ASP A 87 -1.63 14.76 20.29
C ASP A 87 -2.11 13.38 19.82
N GLY A 88 -1.53 12.31 20.39
CA GLY A 88 -1.83 10.93 20.03
C GLY A 88 -1.31 10.51 18.65
N ARG A 89 -0.50 11.34 17.98
CA ARG A 89 0.11 10.98 16.69
C ARG A 89 1.43 10.27 16.89
N ALA A 90 1.70 9.34 15.99
CA ALA A 90 2.99 8.66 15.88
C ALA A 90 3.49 8.71 14.44
N VAL A 91 4.81 8.57 14.30
CA VAL A 91 5.50 8.52 13.01
C VAL A 91 6.02 7.11 12.81
N PHE A 92 5.61 6.48 11.72
CA PHE A 92 5.95 5.11 11.38
C PHE A 92 6.86 5.09 10.16
N ILE A 93 7.91 4.28 10.20
CA ILE A 93 8.73 3.96 9.03
C ILE A 93 8.63 2.47 8.70
N GLY A 94 8.50 2.16 7.41
CA GLY A 94 8.47 0.78 6.96
C GLY A 94 8.43 0.65 5.44
N ARG A 95 8.42 -0.58 4.95
CA ARG A 95 8.21 -0.89 3.53
C ARG A 95 6.74 -1.08 3.24
N VAL A 96 6.30 -0.67 2.06
CA VAL A 96 4.96 -1.02 1.58
C VAL A 96 4.96 -2.49 1.16
N GLY A 97 4.38 -3.37 1.97
CA GLY A 97 4.50 -4.82 1.76
C GLY A 97 5.93 -5.33 1.90
N GLY A 98 6.39 -6.15 0.94
CA GLY A 98 7.70 -6.79 1.01
C GLY A 98 7.73 -8.08 1.83
N MET A 99 6.56 -8.65 2.10
CA MET A 99 6.39 -9.99 2.67
C MET A 99 5.18 -10.69 2.05
N PRO A 100 5.08 -12.03 2.10
CA PRO A 100 3.86 -12.74 1.73
C PRO A 100 2.67 -12.27 2.57
N ASP A 101 1.45 -12.40 2.04
CA ASP A 101 0.20 -12.10 2.74
C ASP A 101 0.18 -12.79 4.14
N PRO A 102 0.22 -12.01 5.24
CA PRO A 102 0.22 -12.55 6.59
C PRO A 102 -1.19 -12.93 7.08
N PHE A 103 -2.23 -12.58 6.32
CA PHE A 103 -3.62 -12.78 6.73
C PHE A 103 -4.14 -14.17 6.36
N GLU A 104 -5.29 -14.53 6.91
CA GLU A 104 -5.99 -15.74 6.47
C GLU A 104 -6.32 -15.66 4.98
N LYS A 105 -6.15 -16.79 4.28
CA LYS A 105 -6.35 -16.84 2.82
C LYS A 105 -7.69 -16.25 2.40
N GLY A 106 -7.63 -15.23 1.57
CA GLY A 106 -8.80 -14.56 0.99
C GLY A 106 -9.32 -13.36 1.78
N LEU A 107 -8.72 -13.03 2.92
CA LEU A 107 -9.04 -11.81 3.65
C LEU A 107 -8.47 -10.57 2.96
N GLU A 108 -7.20 -10.62 2.56
CA GLU A 108 -6.50 -9.53 1.85
C GLU A 108 -5.85 -10.08 0.56
N PRO A 109 -6.66 -10.50 -0.45
CA PRO A 109 -6.17 -11.23 -1.62
C PRO A 109 -5.18 -10.44 -2.49
N ASN A 110 -5.10 -9.12 -2.32
CA ASN A 110 -4.26 -8.22 -3.09
C ASN A 110 -3.22 -7.48 -2.21
N PHE A 111 -2.88 -8.06 -1.06
CA PHE A 111 -1.77 -7.58 -0.23
C PHE A 111 -0.54 -7.23 -1.08
N PRO A 112 0.10 -6.05 -0.90
CA PRO A 112 -0.08 -5.11 0.22
C PRO A 112 -1.12 -4.01 -0.01
N TRP A 113 -1.99 -4.15 -1.01
CA TRP A 113 -2.98 -3.14 -1.39
C TRP A 113 -4.40 -3.59 -1.09
N ARG A 114 -5.26 -2.62 -0.77
CA ARG A 114 -6.71 -2.83 -0.82
C ARG A 114 -7.27 -2.10 -2.03
N ASP A 115 -7.69 -2.85 -3.05
CA ASP A 115 -8.09 -2.29 -4.34
C ASP A 115 -9.18 -1.22 -4.21
N GLY A 116 -8.97 -0.10 -4.91
CA GLY A 116 -9.94 0.99 -4.95
C GLY A 116 -10.10 1.75 -3.63
N LYS A 117 -9.22 1.49 -2.66
CA LYS A 117 -9.15 2.19 -1.38
C LYS A 117 -7.77 2.79 -1.17
N THR A 118 -7.72 3.92 -0.48
CA THR A 118 -6.46 4.57 -0.12
C THR A 118 -5.94 3.92 1.16
N VAL A 119 -5.68 2.62 1.06
CA VAL A 119 -5.21 1.75 2.13
C VAL A 119 -4.09 0.87 1.61
N PHE A 120 -3.03 0.74 2.40
CA PHE A 120 -1.97 -0.22 2.16
C PHE A 120 -1.43 -0.76 3.47
N PHE A 121 -0.64 -1.83 3.38
CA PHE A 121 0.03 -2.44 4.53
C PHE A 121 1.49 -2.01 4.59
N LEU A 122 1.87 -1.39 5.72
CA LEU A 122 3.23 -0.99 6.05
C LEU A 122 3.86 -2.08 6.91
N VAL A 123 4.96 -2.64 6.44
CA VAL A 123 5.71 -3.71 7.10
C VAL A 123 6.99 -3.12 7.67
N ASP A 124 7.35 -3.54 8.88
CA ASP A 124 8.69 -3.28 9.42
C ASP A 124 9.78 -3.64 8.40
N ALA A 125 10.76 -2.75 8.22
CA ALA A 125 11.75 -2.89 7.15
C ALA A 125 12.64 -4.12 7.37
N ALA A 126 13.03 -4.42 8.62
CA ALA A 126 13.83 -5.61 8.93
C ALA A 126 13.04 -6.89 8.62
N THR A 127 11.76 -6.92 8.99
CA THR A 127 10.85 -8.03 8.65
C THR A 127 10.73 -8.23 7.15
N ALA A 128 10.55 -7.16 6.36
CA ALA A 128 10.45 -7.28 4.90
C ALA A 128 11.79 -7.71 4.25
N ASP A 129 12.92 -7.26 4.79
CA ASP A 129 14.24 -7.66 4.30
C ASP A 129 14.50 -9.17 4.55
N GLU A 130 14.02 -9.74 5.66
CA GLU A 130 14.09 -11.19 5.93
C GLU A 130 13.41 -12.04 4.84
N PHE A 131 12.30 -11.56 4.28
CA PHE A 131 11.64 -12.26 3.17
C PHE A 131 12.41 -12.04 1.86
N THR A 132 12.88 -10.83 1.60
CA THR A 132 13.62 -10.49 0.37
C THR A 132 14.88 -11.35 0.19
N ASP A 133 15.63 -11.59 1.26
CA ASP A 133 16.85 -12.40 1.23
C ASP A 133 16.59 -13.86 0.82
N HIS A 134 15.44 -14.43 1.21
CA HIS A 134 15.05 -15.77 0.79
C HIS A 134 14.51 -15.84 -0.64
N LEU A 135 13.93 -14.75 -1.14
CA LEU A 135 13.42 -14.69 -2.52
C LEU A 135 14.54 -14.51 -3.54
N ALA A 136 15.65 -13.88 -3.17
CA ALA A 136 16.80 -13.71 -4.07
C ALA A 136 17.51 -15.03 -4.44
N GLU A 137 17.30 -16.09 -3.64
CA GLU A 137 17.94 -17.41 -3.83
C GLU A 137 17.04 -18.45 -4.52
N GLN A 138 15.76 -18.14 -4.75
CA GLN A 138 14.75 -19.03 -5.34
C GLN A 138 14.04 -18.32 -6.50
N ASP A 139 13.32 -19.05 -7.36
CA ASP A 139 12.55 -18.40 -8.45
C ASP A 139 11.34 -17.61 -7.92
N GLU A 140 10.90 -16.60 -8.67
CA GLU A 140 9.80 -15.69 -8.28
C GLU A 140 8.47 -16.44 -8.02
N ASP A 141 8.28 -17.62 -8.62
CA ASP A 141 7.09 -18.47 -8.44
C ASP A 141 7.09 -19.21 -7.08
N HIS A 142 8.28 -19.52 -6.52
CA HIS A 142 8.42 -20.13 -5.20
C HIS A 142 8.03 -19.17 -4.07
N ALA A 143 8.41 -17.90 -4.22
CA ALA A 143 8.17 -16.82 -3.26
C ALA A 143 6.70 -16.72 -2.82
N ALA A 144 5.80 -16.67 -3.80
CA ALA A 144 4.38 -16.40 -3.60
C ALA A 144 3.60 -17.63 -3.09
N ASN A 145 4.13 -18.84 -3.27
CA ASN A 145 3.41 -20.09 -2.99
C ASN A 145 4.07 -20.96 -1.91
N CYS A 146 5.18 -20.52 -1.33
CA CYS A 146 5.88 -21.28 -0.31
C CYS A 146 5.06 -21.37 0.99
N PRO A 147 4.63 -22.57 1.42
CA PRO A 147 3.84 -22.73 2.66
C PRO A 147 4.60 -22.28 3.91
N PHE A 148 5.93 -22.37 3.90
CA PHE A 148 6.77 -21.90 5.00
C PHE A 148 6.79 -20.38 5.07
N CYS A 149 6.94 -19.69 3.94
CA CYS A 149 6.92 -18.23 3.89
C CYS A 149 5.54 -17.69 4.32
N ALA A 150 4.44 -18.30 3.88
CA ALA A 150 3.10 -17.93 4.31
C ALA A 150 2.88 -18.16 5.82
N ALA A 151 3.31 -19.31 6.36
CA ALA A 151 3.21 -19.58 7.80
C ALA A 151 4.11 -18.63 8.61
N HIS A 152 5.29 -18.29 8.10
CA HIS A 152 6.20 -17.36 8.75
C HIS A 152 5.63 -15.94 8.76
N ALA A 153 5.08 -15.48 7.64
CA ALA A 153 4.39 -14.20 7.50
C ALA A 153 3.23 -14.07 8.49
N ALA A 154 2.40 -15.10 8.62
CA ALA A 154 1.29 -15.11 9.57
C ALA A 154 1.72 -14.96 11.04
N ASN A 155 2.94 -15.43 11.39
CA ASN A 155 3.50 -15.26 12.75
C ASN A 155 4.13 -13.87 12.98
N LYS A 156 4.19 -13.02 11.96
CA LYS A 156 4.77 -11.66 12.01
C LYS A 156 3.73 -10.55 11.84
N LEU A 157 2.45 -10.85 12.07
CA LEU A 157 1.38 -9.86 11.95
C LEU A 157 1.59 -8.63 12.85
N SER A 158 2.28 -8.78 13.98
CA SER A 158 2.63 -7.67 14.88
C SER A 158 3.52 -6.61 14.22
N ALA A 159 4.32 -7.00 13.22
CA ALA A 159 5.23 -6.15 12.46
C ALA A 159 4.54 -5.43 11.27
N VAL A 160 3.22 -5.61 11.12
CA VAL A 160 2.44 -5.03 10.03
C VAL A 160 1.44 -4.01 10.58
N ALA A 161 1.42 -2.82 9.96
CA ALA A 161 0.45 -1.78 10.19
C ALA A 161 -0.46 -1.60 8.96
N THR A 162 -1.77 -1.53 9.18
CA THR A 162 -2.73 -1.12 8.15
C THR A 162 -2.80 0.39 8.12
N VAL A 163 -2.36 1.01 7.03
CA VAL A 163 -2.35 2.46 6.88
C VAL A 163 -3.59 2.89 6.11
N ILE A 164 -4.41 3.75 6.71
CA ILE A 164 -5.68 4.23 6.13
C ILE A 164 -5.60 5.74 5.96
N PHE A 165 -5.84 6.22 4.73
CA PHE A 165 -6.00 7.65 4.47
C PHE A 165 -7.50 8.00 4.41
N PRO A 166 -8.01 8.74 5.40
CA PRO A 166 -9.44 9.00 5.50
C PRO A 166 -9.90 10.08 4.50
N ASP A 167 -11.11 9.93 3.96
CA ASP A 167 -11.81 10.99 3.26
C ASP A 167 -12.49 11.98 4.24
N GLU A 168 -13.42 12.79 3.75
CA GLU A 168 -14.17 13.76 4.58
C GLU A 168 -15.16 13.09 5.55
N SER A 169 -15.51 11.82 5.31
CA SER A 169 -16.41 11.02 6.14
C SER A 169 -15.67 10.19 7.20
N ASP A 170 -14.36 10.40 7.33
CA ASP A 170 -13.49 9.66 8.24
C ASP A 170 -13.27 8.17 7.87
N GLU A 171 -13.67 7.78 6.66
CA GLU A 171 -13.48 6.42 6.13
C GLU A 171 -12.37 6.37 5.08
N ALA A 172 -11.85 5.18 4.77
CA ALA A 172 -10.86 5.00 3.72
C ALA A 172 -11.34 5.58 2.38
N ALA A 173 -10.60 6.57 1.85
CA ALA A 173 -10.92 7.22 0.59
C ALA A 173 -11.04 6.19 -0.56
N SER A 174 -12.02 6.39 -1.44
CA SER A 174 -12.38 5.40 -2.48
C SER A 174 -11.57 5.59 -3.78
N ILE A 175 -10.25 5.71 -3.64
CA ILE A 175 -9.27 5.73 -4.73
C ILE A 175 -8.09 4.87 -4.29
N ASP A 176 -7.53 4.07 -5.19
CA ASP A 176 -6.41 3.20 -4.87
C ASP A 176 -5.18 3.99 -4.40
N ALA A 177 -4.50 3.53 -3.34
CA ALA A 177 -3.28 4.18 -2.83
C ALA A 177 -2.17 4.28 -3.89
N ARG A 178 -2.10 3.33 -4.83
CA ARG A 178 -1.14 3.35 -5.95
C ARG A 178 -1.45 4.49 -6.91
N ASP A 179 -2.73 4.74 -7.19
CA ASP A 179 -3.15 5.81 -8.09
C ASP A 179 -2.99 7.19 -7.43
N VAL A 180 -3.19 7.29 -6.11
CA VAL A 180 -3.06 8.55 -5.39
C VAL A 180 -1.60 8.91 -5.17
N PHE A 181 -0.78 7.99 -4.65
CA PHE A 181 0.56 8.33 -4.16
C PHE A 181 1.69 7.82 -5.06
N GLY A 182 1.37 7.00 -6.08
CA GLY A 182 2.37 6.43 -6.98
C GLY A 182 3.32 5.43 -6.29
N LEU A 183 2.87 4.85 -5.18
CA LEU A 183 3.65 3.92 -4.37
C LEU A 183 3.86 2.58 -5.08
N LYS A 184 5.00 1.95 -4.78
CA LYS A 184 5.35 0.61 -5.24
C LYS A 184 5.52 -0.33 -4.06
N GLU A 185 5.32 -1.62 -4.31
CA GLU A 185 5.66 -2.64 -3.33
C GLU A 185 7.17 -2.63 -3.04
N GLY A 186 7.54 -2.80 -1.78
CA GLY A 186 8.91 -2.74 -1.26
C GLY A 186 9.46 -1.33 -1.03
N GLU A 187 8.74 -0.28 -1.45
CA GLU A 187 9.15 1.11 -1.27
C GLU A 187 9.18 1.50 0.20
N LEU A 188 10.24 2.19 0.62
CA LEU A 188 10.40 2.66 2.00
C LEU A 188 9.66 3.99 2.16
N VAL A 189 8.74 4.05 3.11
CA VAL A 189 7.91 5.24 3.36
C VAL A 189 7.87 5.56 4.85
N VAL A 190 7.59 6.83 5.12
CA VAL A 190 7.33 7.34 6.46
C VAL A 190 5.89 7.84 6.52
N VAL A 191 5.11 7.35 7.47
CA VAL A 191 3.69 7.66 7.64
C VAL A 191 3.50 8.33 8.99
N ARG A 192 2.82 9.48 9.01
CA ARG A 192 2.36 10.11 10.25
C ARG A 192 0.86 9.87 10.41
N GLY A 193 0.43 9.48 11.60
CA GLY A 193 -0.99 9.25 11.87
C GLY A 193 -1.30 8.87 13.30
N GLU A 194 -2.57 8.64 13.57
CA GLU A 194 -3.09 8.17 14.84
C GLU A 194 -3.11 6.63 14.85
N PRO A 195 -2.29 5.97 15.69
CA PRO A 195 -2.29 4.52 15.80
C PRO A 195 -3.44 4.02 16.68
N THR A 196 -3.99 2.87 16.32
CA THR A 196 -4.98 2.13 17.10
C THR A 196 -4.67 0.65 17.01
N VAL A 197 -4.58 0.00 18.17
CA VAL A 197 -4.33 -1.44 18.26
C VAL A 197 -5.67 -2.17 18.32
N LEU A 198 -5.93 -3.05 17.34
CA LEU A 198 -7.11 -3.92 17.26
C LEU A 198 -6.66 -5.38 17.34
N GLY A 199 -6.45 -5.88 18.56
CA GLY A 199 -5.82 -7.18 18.78
C GLY A 199 -4.37 -7.16 18.31
N ASP A 200 -3.98 -8.10 17.44
CA ASP A 200 -2.63 -8.17 16.86
C ASP A 200 -2.43 -7.22 15.68
N LEU A 201 -3.48 -6.56 15.19
CA LEU A 201 -3.39 -5.61 14.08
C LEU A 201 -3.14 -4.18 14.59
N LEU A 202 -2.11 -3.52 14.07
CA LEU A 202 -1.93 -2.08 14.21
C LEU A 202 -2.65 -1.40 13.05
N VAL A 203 -3.55 -0.46 13.33
CA VAL A 203 -4.21 0.37 12.32
C VAL A 203 -3.75 1.80 12.52
N VAL A 204 -3.26 2.43 11.47
CA VAL A 204 -2.79 3.82 11.49
C VAL A 204 -3.71 4.63 10.61
N LYS A 205 -4.43 5.56 11.21
CA LYS A 205 -5.20 6.57 10.47
C LYS A 205 -4.26 7.70 10.10
N ALA A 206 -3.80 7.69 8.86
CA ALA A 206 -2.75 8.56 8.39
C ALA A 206 -3.25 9.99 8.15
N ASP A 207 -2.42 10.95 8.54
CA ASP A 207 -2.54 12.36 8.20
C ASP A 207 -1.33 12.88 7.42
N GLY A 208 -0.30 12.05 7.21
CA GLY A 208 0.86 12.37 6.41
C GLY A 208 1.60 11.15 5.86
N LEU A 209 2.19 11.31 4.68
CA LEU A 209 3.02 10.34 3.98
C LEU A 209 4.23 11.05 3.37
N PHE A 210 5.41 10.55 3.68
CA PHE A 210 6.68 10.93 3.05
C PHE A 210 7.29 9.69 2.39
N ARG A 211 7.82 9.85 1.16
CA ARG A 211 8.45 8.76 0.42
C ARG A 211 9.95 8.93 0.52
N ARG A 212 10.67 7.91 1.00
CA ARG A 212 12.14 7.90 0.98
C ARG A 212 12.58 7.31 -0.37
N GLU A 213 13.14 8.17 -1.23
CA GLU A 213 13.70 7.79 -2.54
C GLU A 213 14.92 6.85 -2.44
#